data_AF-A0A2C5YDK9-F1
#
_entry.id   AF-A0A2C5YDK9-F1
#
_cell.length_a   1.000
_cell.length_b   1.000
_cell.length_c   1.000
_cell.angle_alpha   90.00
_cell.angle_beta   90.00
_cell.angle_gamma   90.00
#
_symmetry.space_group_name_H-M   'P 1'
#
loop_
_entity.id
_entity.type
_entity.pdbx_description
1 polymer ?
#
loop_
_entity_poly.entity_id
_entity_poly.type
_entity_poly.pdbx_seq_one_letter_code
_entity_poly.pdbx_strand_id
1 'polypeptide(L)'
;MLLGSVFDANSLGKWIYDWTVYHEGATTPIADMAGELWLLLIELSVHVKEADAKVGKVRSAENREIVDDFIDAGERLMDKLRSLLKACEAPMLRAARKKQAALGKNSGVEFVETLFGRDRELAKTEKFMQSVRLFNLRFDANCSEILGDPTA
;
A
#
# COMPACT_ATOMS: atom_id res chain seq x y z
N MET A 1 13.54 -1.69 -8.18
CA MET A 1 13.03 -1.51 -6.80
C MET A 1 13.12 -2.87 -6.16
N LEU A 2 13.75 -3.03 -5.00
CA LEU A 2 13.89 -4.32 -4.31
C LEU A 2 12.61 -4.70 -3.56
N LEU A 3 11.85 -3.71 -3.06
CA LEU A 3 10.64 -3.96 -2.25
C LEU A 3 9.36 -3.96 -3.07
N GLY A 4 9.21 -3.06 -4.05
CA GLY A 4 7.98 -2.92 -4.84
C GLY A 4 7.80 -3.93 -5.98
N SER A 5 8.81 -4.75 -6.31
CA SER A 5 8.73 -5.74 -7.42
C SER A 5 8.67 -7.19 -6.94
N VAL A 6 8.69 -7.45 -5.63
CA VAL A 6 8.83 -8.81 -5.07
C VAL A 6 7.62 -9.22 -4.22
N PHE A 7 6.81 -8.27 -3.74
CA PHE A 7 5.71 -8.55 -2.83
C PHE A 7 4.35 -8.18 -3.43
N ASP A 8 3.36 -9.07 -3.25
CA ASP A 8 1.96 -8.69 -3.31
C ASP A 8 1.58 -7.82 -2.10
N ALA A 9 0.44 -7.13 -2.16
CA ALA A 9 0.03 -6.17 -1.15
C ALA A 9 -0.09 -6.77 0.27
N ASN A 10 -0.52 -8.03 0.39
CA ASN A 10 -0.64 -8.70 1.68
C ASN A 10 0.76 -9.01 2.25
N SER A 11 1.64 -9.61 1.44
CA SER A 11 3.00 -9.93 1.88
C SER A 11 3.80 -8.66 2.26
N LEU A 12 3.64 -7.58 1.48
CA LEU A 12 4.29 -6.30 1.78
C LEU A 12 3.77 -5.70 3.09
N GLY A 13 2.45 -5.56 3.24
CA GLY A 13 1.85 -4.97 4.43
C GLY A 13 2.22 -5.74 5.70
N LYS A 14 2.16 -7.08 5.63
CA LYS A 14 2.61 -7.94 6.73
C LYS A 14 4.08 -7.71 7.07
N TRP A 15 4.95 -7.63 6.07
CA TRP A 15 6.38 -7.41 6.30
C TRP A 15 6.65 -6.06 6.99
N ILE A 16 5.96 -4.99 6.58
CA ILE A 16 6.04 -3.67 7.23
C ILE A 16 5.59 -3.77 8.69
N TYR A 17 4.44 -4.41 8.95
CA TYR A 17 3.91 -4.60 10.29
C TYR A 17 4.87 -5.40 11.19
N ASP A 18 5.36 -6.55 10.72
CA ASP A 18 6.27 -7.41 11.48
C ASP A 18 7.55 -6.65 11.90
N TRP A 19 8.15 -5.87 10.98
CA TRP A 19 9.33 -5.05 11.31
C TRP A 19 9.01 -3.90 12.26
N THR A 20 7.83 -3.30 12.14
CA THR A 20 7.40 -2.24 13.03
C THR A 20 7.21 -2.78 14.44
N VAL A 21 6.53 -3.91 14.60
CA VAL A 21 6.37 -4.60 15.89
C VAL A 21 7.73 -5.02 16.46
N TYR A 22 8.63 -5.51 15.61
CA TYR A 22 9.99 -5.87 16.03
C TYR A 22 10.79 -4.67 16.57
N HIS A 23 10.62 -3.49 15.98
CA HIS A 23 11.39 -2.29 16.34
C HIS A 23 10.75 -1.48 17.49
N GLU A 24 9.47 -1.15 17.36
CA GLU A 24 8.74 -0.26 18.26
C GLU A 24 8.03 -1.02 19.39
N GLY A 25 7.63 -2.28 19.14
CA GLY A 25 6.78 -3.07 20.02
C GLY A 25 5.29 -3.02 19.63
N ALA A 26 4.56 -4.11 19.90
CA ALA A 26 3.20 -4.33 19.41
C ALA A 26 2.12 -3.39 20.00
N THR A 27 2.38 -2.75 21.13
CA THR A 27 1.41 -1.89 21.82
C THR A 27 1.68 -0.40 21.59
N THR A 28 2.41 -0.06 20.52
CA THR A 28 2.76 1.33 20.19
C THR A 28 1.80 1.89 19.14
N PRO A 29 1.54 3.21 19.14
CA PRO A 29 0.73 3.85 18.10
C PRO A 29 1.28 3.65 16.68
N ILE A 30 2.61 3.49 16.53
CA ILE A 30 3.24 3.22 15.23
C ILE A 30 2.95 1.79 14.76
N ALA A 31 2.91 0.81 15.67
CA ALA A 31 2.48 -0.55 15.34
C ALA A 31 1.01 -0.60 14.91
N ASP A 32 0.12 0.16 15.58
CA ASP A 32 -1.29 0.30 15.17
C ASP A 32 -1.40 0.90 13.76
N MET A 33 -0.65 1.97 13.48
CA MET A 33 -0.60 2.60 12.16
C MET A 33 -0.09 1.63 11.07
N ALA A 34 0.92 0.82 11.37
CA ALA A 34 1.42 -0.19 10.44
C ALA A 34 0.41 -1.31 10.19
N GLY A 35 -0.33 -1.74 11.21
CA GLY A 35 -1.40 -2.72 11.08
C GLY A 35 -2.55 -2.19 10.22
N GLU A 36 -2.92 -0.93 10.40
CA GLU A 36 -3.91 -0.28 9.57
C GLU A 36 -3.45 -0.10 8.12
N LEU A 37 -2.19 0.31 7.91
CA LEU A 37 -1.60 0.40 6.57
C LEU A 37 -1.67 -0.97 5.86
N TRP A 38 -1.40 -2.07 6.57
CA TRP A 38 -1.51 -3.41 6.01
C TRP A 38 -2.94 -3.73 5.54
N LEU A 39 -3.95 -3.47 6.37
CA LEU A 39 -5.35 -3.70 5.99
C LEU A 39 -5.77 -2.86 4.79
N LEU A 40 -5.38 -1.58 4.76
CA LEU A 40 -5.66 -0.68 3.63
C LEU A 40 -5.05 -1.19 2.32
N LEU A 41 -3.83 -1.74 2.37
CA LEU A 41 -3.17 -2.32 1.19
C LEU A 41 -3.87 -3.59 0.69
N ILE A 42 -4.34 -4.44 1.59
CA ILE A 42 -5.13 -5.63 1.23
C ILE A 42 -6.38 -5.20 0.48
N GLU A 43 -7.16 -4.30 1.08
CA GLU A 43 -8.44 -3.84 0.53
C GLU A 43 -8.26 -3.14 -0.83
N LEU A 44 -7.29 -2.23 -0.95
CA LEU A 44 -6.92 -1.60 -2.23
C LEU A 44 -6.61 -2.66 -3.30
N SER A 45 -5.81 -3.67 -2.96
CA SER A 45 -5.45 -4.71 -3.92
C SER A 45 -6.65 -5.58 -4.31
N VAL A 46 -7.59 -5.83 -3.41
CA VAL A 46 -8.80 -6.60 -3.71
C VAL A 46 -9.68 -5.81 -4.68
N HIS A 47 -9.96 -4.54 -4.39
CA HIS A 47 -10.77 -3.67 -5.23
C HIS A 47 -10.22 -3.54 -6.65
N VAL A 48 -8.92 -3.23 -6.79
CA VAL A 48 -8.30 -3.07 -8.12
C VAL A 48 -8.35 -4.38 -8.92
N LYS A 49 -8.04 -5.52 -8.28
CA LYS A 49 -8.10 -6.84 -8.96
C LYS A 49 -9.51 -7.22 -9.37
N GLU A 50 -10.50 -6.93 -8.53
CA GLU A 50 -11.90 -7.21 -8.85
C GLU A 50 -12.40 -6.38 -10.02
N ALA A 51 -12.11 -5.07 -10.00
CA ALA A 51 -12.45 -4.16 -11.10
C ALA A 51 -11.81 -4.62 -12.41
N ASP A 52 -10.50 -4.84 -12.43
CA ASP A 52 -9.75 -5.27 -13.63
C ASP A 52 -10.29 -6.60 -14.20
N ALA A 53 -10.62 -7.56 -13.32
CA ALA A 53 -11.16 -8.86 -13.75
C ALA A 53 -12.58 -8.80 -14.33
N LYS A 54 -13.35 -7.76 -14.01
CA LYS A 54 -14.79 -7.67 -14.33
C LYS A 54 -15.14 -6.53 -15.29
N VAL A 55 -14.31 -5.51 -15.45
CA VAL A 55 -14.63 -4.31 -16.25
C VAL A 55 -14.98 -4.65 -17.70
N GLY A 56 -14.32 -5.65 -18.30
CA GLY A 56 -14.63 -6.14 -19.64
C GLY A 56 -16.03 -6.78 -19.79
N LYS A 57 -16.68 -7.13 -18.68
CA LYS A 57 -18.06 -7.66 -18.65
C LYS A 57 -19.10 -6.55 -18.47
N VAL A 58 -18.69 -5.36 -18.03
CA VAL A 58 -19.60 -4.23 -17.77
C VAL A 58 -20.19 -3.74 -19.09
N ARG A 59 -21.51 -3.87 -19.29
CA ARG A 59 -22.16 -3.55 -20.57
C ARG A 59 -22.47 -2.07 -20.76
N SER A 60 -22.96 -1.41 -19.71
CA SER A 60 -23.20 0.04 -19.72
C SER A 60 -21.88 0.80 -19.91
N ALA A 61 -21.84 1.70 -20.89
CA ALA A 61 -20.64 2.50 -21.16
C ALA A 61 -20.31 3.46 -20.02
N GLU A 62 -21.34 4.07 -19.41
CA GLU A 62 -21.19 4.95 -18.24
C GLU A 62 -20.64 4.18 -17.03
N ASN A 63 -21.22 3.01 -16.74
CA ASN A 63 -20.73 2.18 -15.63
C ASN A 63 -19.30 1.68 -15.87
N ARG A 64 -18.94 1.39 -17.13
CA ARG A 64 -17.58 1.00 -17.49
C ARG A 64 -16.60 2.14 -17.26
N GLU A 65 -16.95 3.37 -17.68
CA GLU A 65 -16.14 4.56 -17.45
C GLU A 65 -15.90 4.80 -15.95
N ILE A 66 -16.92 4.65 -15.11
CA ILE A 66 -16.78 4.72 -13.66
C ILE A 66 -15.75 3.69 -13.16
N VAL A 67 -15.87 2.43 -13.56
CA VAL A 67 -14.97 1.36 -13.12
C VAL A 67 -13.54 1.60 -13.61
N ASP A 68 -13.36 2.02 -14.87
CA ASP A 68 -12.05 2.36 -15.46
C ASP A 68 -11.39 3.51 -14.69
N ASP A 69 -12.13 4.55 -14.32
CA ASP A 69 -11.63 5.67 -13.51
C ASP A 69 -11.09 5.22 -12.14
N PHE A 70 -11.74 4.22 -11.52
CA PHE A 70 -11.28 3.62 -10.28
C PHE A 70 -10.06 2.71 -10.47
N ILE A 71 -9.97 1.96 -11.56
CA ILE A 71 -8.76 1.18 -11.90
C ILE A 71 -7.56 2.14 -12.00
N ASP A 72 -7.72 3.22 -12.78
CA ASP A 72 -6.70 4.25 -12.96
C ASP A 72 -6.33 4.94 -11.63
N ALA A 73 -7.32 5.23 -10.78
CA ALA A 73 -7.08 5.78 -9.45
C ALA A 73 -6.31 4.82 -8.53
N GLY A 74 -6.61 3.53 -8.61
CA GLY A 74 -5.91 2.47 -7.90
C GLY A 74 -4.44 2.37 -8.32
N GLU A 75 -4.16 2.39 -9.63
CA GLU A 75 -2.78 2.39 -10.15
C GLU A 75 -1.99 3.62 -9.69
N ARG A 76 -2.62 4.81 -9.69
CA ARG A 76 -1.99 6.03 -9.14
C ARG A 76 -1.67 5.91 -7.65
N LEU A 77 -2.47 5.18 -6.86
CA LEU A 77 -2.15 4.90 -5.46
C LEU A 77 -0.98 3.91 -5.35
N MET A 78 -0.95 2.88 -6.18
CA MET A 78 0.19 1.95 -6.24
C MET A 78 1.49 2.66 -6.61
N ASP A 79 1.45 3.66 -7.49
CA ASP A 79 2.61 4.52 -7.79
C ASP A 79 3.07 5.35 -6.59
N LYS A 80 2.14 5.90 -5.81
CA LYS A 80 2.47 6.61 -4.57
C LYS A 80 3.13 5.67 -3.55
N LEU A 81 2.62 4.45 -3.41
CA LEU A 81 3.25 3.43 -2.57
C LEU A 81 4.66 3.10 -3.06
N ARG A 82 4.84 2.85 -4.36
CA ARG A 82 6.15 2.62 -4.99
C ARG A 82 7.12 3.78 -4.69
N SER A 83 6.64 5.02 -4.74
CA SER A 83 7.44 6.20 -4.40
C SER A 83 7.90 6.21 -2.94
N LEU A 84 7.00 5.92 -1.99
CA LEU A 84 7.32 5.79 -0.56
C LEU A 84 8.35 4.70 -0.30
N LEU A 85 8.15 3.51 -0.88
CA LEU A 85 9.09 2.40 -0.73
C LEU A 85 10.49 2.77 -1.26
N LYS A 86 10.55 3.43 -2.42
CA LYS A 86 11.81 3.90 -3.01
C LYS A 86 12.53 4.92 -2.12
N ALA A 87 11.79 5.81 -1.43
CA ALA A 87 12.38 6.75 -0.48
C ALA A 87 13.04 6.02 0.72
N CYS A 88 12.51 4.85 1.10
CA CYS A 88 13.08 4.02 2.16
C CYS A 88 14.30 3.19 1.72
N GLU A 89 14.40 2.82 0.45
CA GLU A 89 15.48 1.94 -0.06
C GLU A 89 16.89 2.53 0.14
N ALA A 90 17.09 3.83 -0.13
CA ALA A 90 18.41 4.43 -0.05
C ALA A 90 19.00 4.46 1.39
N PRO A 91 18.24 4.87 2.42
CA PRO A 91 18.63 4.70 3.83
C PRO A 91 18.94 3.24 4.19
N MET A 92 18.06 2.30 3.84
CA MET A 92 18.25 0.87 4.14
C MET A 92 19.56 0.30 3.59
N LEU A 93 19.89 0.64 2.34
CA LEU A 93 21.12 0.20 1.68
C LEU A 93 22.37 0.82 2.34
N ARG A 94 22.29 2.07 2.78
CA ARG A 94 23.37 2.72 3.54
C ARG A 94 23.57 2.04 4.89
N ALA A 95 22.50 1.70 5.60
CA ALA A 95 22.55 0.98 6.87
C ALA A 95 23.16 -0.42 6.72
N ALA A 96 22.84 -1.16 5.65
CA ALA A 96 23.41 -2.48 5.37
C ALA A 96 24.93 -2.42 5.15
N ARG A 97 25.41 -1.44 4.38
CA ARG A 97 26.84 -1.31 4.03
C ARG A 97 27.74 -0.98 5.23
N LYS A 98 27.24 -0.23 6.22
CA LYS A 98 28.05 0.22 7.37
C LYS A 98 28.45 -0.90 8.34
N LYS A 99 27.79 -2.06 8.31
CA LYS A 99 28.04 -3.14 9.29
C LYS A 99 28.50 -4.48 8.67
N GLN A 100 28.97 -4.49 7.42
CA GLN A 100 29.41 -5.71 6.69
C GLN A 100 28.43 -6.91 6.80
N ALA A 101 27.13 -6.62 6.90
CA ALA A 101 26.09 -7.64 6.88
C ALA A 101 25.34 -7.53 5.55
N ALA A 102 25.03 -8.67 4.93
CA ALA A 102 23.95 -8.75 3.95
C ALA A 102 22.69 -8.04 4.51
N LEU A 103 21.81 -7.53 3.65
CA LEU A 103 20.52 -6.91 4.02
C LEU A 103 19.92 -7.64 5.24
N GLY A 104 20.10 -7.06 6.43
CA GLY A 104 19.95 -7.76 7.70
C GLY A 104 19.02 -6.99 8.63
N LYS A 105 18.98 -7.36 9.92
CA LYS A 105 18.11 -6.73 10.95
C LYS A 105 18.15 -5.19 10.96
N ASN A 106 19.31 -4.60 10.65
CA ASN A 106 19.45 -3.14 10.62
C ASN A 106 18.73 -2.47 9.44
N SER A 107 18.54 -3.18 8.32
CA SER A 107 17.83 -2.63 7.15
C SER A 107 16.32 -2.57 7.39
N GLY A 108 15.74 -3.56 8.07
CA GLY A 108 14.33 -3.52 8.47
C GLY A 108 14.04 -2.41 9.48
N VAL A 109 14.91 -2.24 10.48
CA VAL A 109 14.81 -1.13 11.45
C VAL A 109 14.89 0.23 10.75
N GLU A 110 15.91 0.45 9.90
CA GLU A 110 16.05 1.71 9.17
C GLU A 110 14.86 2.00 8.22
N PHE A 111 14.22 0.96 7.68
CA PHE A 111 12.99 1.11 6.90
C PHE A 111 11.87 1.69 7.78
N VAL A 112 11.63 1.11 8.96
CA VAL A 112 10.60 1.58 9.90
C VAL A 112 10.88 3.02 10.33
N GLU A 113 12.11 3.31 10.75
CA GLU A 113 12.54 4.66 11.12
C GLU A 113 12.36 5.66 9.97
N THR A 114 12.52 5.24 8.72
CA THR A 114 12.30 6.11 7.56
C THR A 114 10.83 6.32 7.25
N LEU A 115 10.05 5.25 7.17
CA LEU A 115 8.65 5.27 6.78
C LEU A 115 7.77 6.00 7.79
N PHE A 116 8.04 5.79 9.09
CA PHE A 116 7.26 6.35 10.20
C PHE A 116 8.01 7.44 10.97
N GLY A 117 9.23 7.80 10.56
CA GLY A 117 9.98 8.89 11.17
C GLY A 117 9.31 10.26 10.94
N ARG A 118 9.09 11.00 12.03
CA ARG A 118 8.42 12.31 12.02
C ARG A 118 9.05 13.32 11.04
N ASP A 119 10.38 13.39 11.03
CA ASP A 119 11.14 14.28 10.15
C ASP A 119 11.56 13.60 8.83
N ARG A 120 10.95 12.45 8.52
CA ARG A 120 11.24 11.64 7.33
C ARG A 120 9.95 11.48 6.49
N GLU A 121 9.46 10.26 6.31
CA GLU A 121 8.34 9.99 5.40
C GLU A 121 6.97 9.94 6.09
N LEU A 122 6.88 10.10 7.43
CA LEU A 122 5.62 9.95 8.18
C LEU A 122 4.45 10.73 7.57
N ALA A 123 4.63 12.03 7.30
CA ALA A 123 3.57 12.87 6.74
C ALA A 123 3.10 12.38 5.34
N LYS A 124 4.01 11.81 4.54
CA LYS A 124 3.66 11.24 3.23
C LYS A 124 2.96 9.89 3.40
N THR A 125 3.39 9.08 4.36
CA THR A 125 2.74 7.82 4.74
C THR A 125 1.30 8.05 5.20
N GLU A 126 1.06 8.99 6.11
CA GLU A 126 -0.29 9.35 6.57
C GLU A 126 -1.16 9.86 5.43
N LYS A 127 -0.63 10.74 4.57
CA LYS A 127 -1.36 11.25 3.40
C LYS A 127 -1.71 10.13 2.41
N PHE A 128 -0.81 9.17 2.22
CA PHE A 128 -1.06 7.99 1.41
C PHE A 128 -2.19 7.16 2.02
N MET A 129 -2.11 6.81 3.30
CA MET A 129 -3.14 6.04 4.00
C MET A 129 -4.51 6.73 3.90
N GLN A 130 -4.59 8.04 4.09
CA GLN A 130 -5.84 8.80 3.93
C GLN A 130 -6.38 8.74 2.49
N SER A 131 -5.49 8.77 1.50
CA SER A 131 -5.89 8.63 0.09
C SER A 131 -6.45 7.23 -0.21
N VAL A 132 -5.87 6.18 0.38
CA VAL A 132 -6.35 4.79 0.22
C VAL A 132 -7.69 4.59 0.91
N ARG A 133 -7.89 5.11 2.13
CA ARG A 133 -9.20 5.08 2.81
C ARG A 133 -10.31 5.70 1.96
N LEU A 134 -10.05 6.89 1.43
CA LEU A 134 -11.02 7.59 0.60
C LEU A 134 -11.31 6.82 -0.69
N PHE A 135 -10.29 6.21 -1.28
CA PHE A 135 -10.45 5.36 -2.44
C PHE A 135 -11.33 4.15 -2.13
N ASN A 136 -11.04 3.39 -1.07
CA ASN A 136 -11.82 2.19 -0.70
C ASN A 136 -13.29 2.53 -0.45
N LEU A 137 -13.55 3.57 0.36
CA LEU A 137 -14.91 4.05 0.63
C LEU A 137 -15.67 4.40 -0.65
N ARG A 138 -15.00 5.09 -1.59
CA ARG A 138 -15.63 5.51 -2.84
C ARG A 138 -15.78 4.33 -3.81
N PHE A 139 -14.84 3.41 -3.83
CA PHE A 139 -14.92 2.21 -4.64
C PHE A 139 -16.16 1.41 -4.23
N ASP A 140 -16.35 1.17 -2.93
CA ASP A 140 -17.53 0.45 -2.44
C ASP A 140 -18.84 1.14 -2.84
N ALA A 141 -18.88 2.47 -2.67
CA ALA A 141 -20.09 3.24 -2.97
C ALA A 141 -20.45 3.30 -4.45
N ASN A 142 -19.49 3.15 -5.37
CA ASN A 142 -19.71 3.38 -6.80
C ASN A 142 -19.55 2.11 -7.65
N CYS A 143 -18.71 1.15 -7.24
CA CYS A 143 -18.37 -0.01 -8.03
C CYS A 143 -19.05 -1.30 -7.55
N SER A 144 -19.41 -1.43 -6.27
CA SER A 144 -19.90 -2.73 -5.74
C SER A 144 -21.15 -3.24 -6.46
N GLU A 145 -22.12 -2.37 -6.75
CA GLU A 145 -23.33 -2.76 -7.49
C GLU A 145 -23.02 -3.11 -8.95
N ILE A 146 -22.23 -2.25 -9.63
CA ILE A 146 -21.80 -2.45 -11.01
C ILE A 146 -21.06 -3.78 -11.19
N LEU A 147 -20.13 -4.08 -10.27
CA LEU A 147 -19.31 -5.30 -10.33
C LEU A 147 -20.07 -6.54 -9.80
N GLY A 148 -21.15 -6.34 -9.06
CA GLY A 148 -22.06 -7.38 -8.61
C GLY A 148 -22.94 -7.92 -9.73
N ASP A 149 -23.45 -7.04 -10.59
CA ASP A 149 -24.18 -7.40 -11.82
C ASP A 149 -23.68 -6.59 -13.03
N PRO A 150 -22.52 -6.97 -13.62
CA PRO A 150 -21.90 -6.21 -14.70
C PRO A 150 -22.72 -6.22 -16.01
N THR A 151 -23.75 -7.06 -16.12
CA THR A 151 -24.53 -7.22 -17.36
C THR A 151 -25.91 -6.57 -17.34
N ALA A 152 -26.33 -6.05 -16.19
CA ALA A 152 -27.55 -5.26 -16.02
C ALA A 152 -27.58 -4.01 -16.90
#